data_AF-A0A370DM44-F1
#
_entry.id   AF-A0A370DM44-F1
#
_cell.length_a   1.000
_cell.length_b   1.000
_cell.length_c   1.000
_cell.angle_alpha   90.00
_cell.angle_beta   90.00
_cell.angle_gamma   90.00
#
_symmetry.space_group_name_H-M   'P 1'
#
loop_
_entity.id
_entity.type
_entity.pdbx_description
1 polymer ?
#
loop_
_entity_poly.entity_id
_entity_poly.type
_entity_poly.pdbx_seq_one_letter_code
_entity_poly.pdbx_strand_id
1 'polypeptide(L)'
;MQAITLLTLVILAGFLFKKEKSPYARLIIGSVFGIAFFSVWPFVVYYIDINNPSETALSVSYAFILVLSLLLSFLLVKIRTYKLTVAIISLSCFLIIIIASQSYENTIKNKIAIHTGYYSKTNPIKHNFNHSESKNKRFQYIYKDYSISLDNNWSKQTDKGPMFDYFQFKANGEYAAELRPKCTNKNRPALPVIIKSINNYIQIKNMKADTVCYQKDETVYACVIKSIDSDNQIKRIRWINLDTLSNTGTELDFILNNNQVYLLTEIERVINSVTIKAGNQDMNCLALTEWL
;
A
#
# COMPACT_ATOMS: atom_id res chain seq x y z
N MET A 1 -0.26 -4.18 -22.89
CA MET A 1 -0.50 -2.75 -23.21
C MET A 1 0.61 -1.86 -22.66
N GLN A 2 0.86 -1.80 -21.35
CA GLN A 2 1.92 -0.97 -20.73
C GLN A 2 3.31 -1.11 -21.37
N ALA A 3 3.78 -2.35 -21.59
CA ALA A 3 5.07 -2.60 -22.24
C ALA A 3 5.12 -2.11 -23.70
N ILE A 4 3.98 -2.11 -24.40
CA ILE A 4 3.87 -1.64 -25.79
C ILE A 4 3.95 -0.11 -25.83
N THR A 5 3.23 0.59 -24.94
CA THR A 5 3.31 2.05 -24.82
C THR A 5 4.72 2.51 -24.45
N LEU A 6 5.36 1.78 -23.52
CA LEU A 6 6.74 2.01 -23.12
C LEU A 6 7.71 1.83 -24.30
N LEU A 7 7.59 0.71 -25.03
CA LEU A 7 8.40 0.42 -26.20
C LEU A 7 8.21 1.47 -27.30
N THR A 8 6.98 1.92 -27.51
CA THR A 8 6.65 2.96 -28.50
C THR A 8 7.32 4.29 -28.14
N LEU A 9 7.29 4.68 -26.86
CA LEU A 9 7.97 5.89 -26.37
C LEU A 9 9.49 5.79 -26.53
N VAL A 10 10.09 4.63 -26.24
CA VAL A 10 11.53 4.39 -26.41
C VAL A 10 11.93 4.45 -27.89
N ILE A 11 11.15 3.83 -28.78
CA ILE A 11 11.37 3.89 -30.23
C ILE A 11 11.24 5.33 -30.74
N LEU A 12 10.23 6.07 -30.28
CA LEU A 12 10.02 7.47 -30.64
C LEU A 12 11.20 8.34 -30.19
N ALA A 13 11.66 8.18 -28.94
CA ALA A 13 12.83 8.86 -28.42
C ALA A 13 14.08 8.51 -29.25
N GLY A 14 14.30 7.23 -29.55
CA GLY A 14 15.42 6.77 -30.39
C GLY A 14 15.41 7.37 -31.80
N PHE A 15 14.22 7.47 -32.42
CA PHE A 15 14.06 8.12 -33.72
C PHE A 15 14.39 9.62 -33.65
N LEU A 16 13.92 10.32 -32.62
CA LEU A 16 14.21 11.73 -32.40
C LEU A 16 15.71 11.96 -32.16
N PHE A 17 16.37 11.12 -31.35
CA PHE A 17 17.82 11.16 -31.13
C PHE A 17 18.62 10.97 -32.41
N LYS A 18 18.17 10.08 -33.30
CA LYS A 18 18.84 9.82 -34.58
C LYS A 18 18.68 10.98 -35.56
N LYS A 19 17.50 11.61 -35.62
CA LYS A 19 17.20 12.72 -36.53
C LYS A 19 17.92 14.00 -36.12
N GLU A 20 18.08 14.22 -34.83
CA GLU A 20 18.61 15.46 -34.29
C GLU A 20 20.14 15.46 -34.24
N LYS A 21 20.79 16.47 -34.84
CA LYS A 21 22.26 16.57 -34.91
C LYS A 21 22.85 17.40 -33.77
N SER A 22 22.05 18.28 -33.16
CA SER A 22 22.52 19.12 -32.06
C SER A 22 22.67 18.31 -30.75
N PRO A 23 23.83 18.33 -30.09
CA PRO A 23 24.01 17.64 -28.81
C PRO A 23 23.10 18.23 -27.71
N TYR A 24 22.81 19.54 -27.77
CA TYR A 24 21.95 20.22 -26.81
C TYR A 24 20.48 19.78 -26.93
N ALA A 25 20.02 19.62 -28.17
CA ALA A 25 18.67 19.14 -28.44
C ALA A 25 18.48 17.70 -27.96
N ARG A 26 19.48 16.84 -28.18
CA ARG A 26 19.48 15.47 -27.63
C ARG A 26 19.39 15.47 -26.10
N LEU A 27 20.16 16.32 -25.41
CA LEU A 27 20.09 16.44 -23.95
C LEU A 27 18.69 16.85 -23.47
N ILE A 28 18.05 17.83 -24.13
CA ILE A 28 16.70 18.29 -23.77
C ILE A 28 15.68 17.18 -23.99
N ILE A 29 15.69 16.53 -25.16
CA ILE A 29 14.81 15.40 -25.48
C ILE A 29 14.99 14.30 -24.44
N GLY A 30 16.24 13.88 -24.19
CA GLY A 30 16.55 12.86 -23.20
C GLY A 30 16.08 13.20 -21.79
N SER A 31 16.21 14.46 -21.38
CA SER A 31 15.76 14.93 -20.06
C SER A 31 14.23 14.88 -19.94
N VAL A 32 13.49 15.32 -20.96
CA VAL A 32 12.02 15.27 -20.97
C VAL A 32 11.50 13.83 -20.96
N PHE A 33 12.03 12.97 -21.83
CA PHE A 33 11.67 11.55 -21.82
C PHE A 33 12.09 10.85 -20.53
N GLY A 34 13.24 11.24 -19.97
CA GLY A 34 13.71 10.76 -18.68
C GLY A 34 12.73 11.11 -17.55
N ILE A 35 12.24 12.35 -17.47
CA ILE A 35 11.21 12.74 -16.49
C ILE A 35 9.95 11.90 -16.66
N ALA A 36 9.46 11.79 -17.90
CA ALA A 36 8.26 11.02 -18.19
C ALA A 36 8.41 9.54 -17.77
N PHE A 37 9.57 8.93 -18.03
CA PHE A 37 9.82 7.52 -17.77
C PHE A 37 10.15 7.21 -16.31
N PHE A 38 11.04 7.97 -15.68
CA PHE A 38 11.53 7.66 -14.34
C PHE A 38 10.70 8.31 -13.23
N SER A 39 9.99 9.41 -13.53
CA SER A 39 9.23 10.14 -12.51
C SER A 39 7.73 10.10 -12.71
N VAL A 40 7.21 10.13 -13.94
CA VAL A 40 5.73 10.13 -14.15
C VAL A 40 5.18 8.72 -14.28
N TRP A 41 5.78 7.89 -15.15
CA TRP A 41 5.28 6.57 -15.48
C TRP A 41 5.08 5.63 -14.28
N PRO A 42 5.98 5.55 -13.28
CA PRO A 42 5.78 4.67 -12.12
C PRO A 42 4.51 5.00 -11.33
N PHE A 43 4.15 6.29 -11.23
CA PHE A 43 2.92 6.71 -10.56
C PHE A 43 1.67 6.48 -11.40
N VAL A 44 1.77 6.57 -12.74
CA VAL A 44 0.68 6.19 -13.65
C VAL A 44 0.39 4.69 -13.55
N VAL A 45 1.43 3.85 -13.56
CA VAL A 45 1.28 2.40 -13.36
C VAL A 45 0.63 2.11 -12.00
N TYR A 46 1.11 2.77 -10.94
CA TYR A 46 0.51 2.64 -9.62
C TYR A 46 -0.97 3.06 -9.58
N TYR A 47 -1.33 4.19 -10.21
CA TYR A 47 -2.73 4.64 -10.32
C TYR A 47 -3.62 3.59 -11.00
N ILE A 48 -3.14 3.04 -12.12
CA ILE A 48 -3.88 2.00 -12.86
C ILE A 48 -4.05 0.75 -11.99
N ASP A 49 -2.98 0.35 -11.31
CA ASP A 49 -2.97 -0.84 -10.47
C ASP A 49 -3.99 -0.79 -9.33
N ILE A 50 -4.19 0.38 -8.70
CA ILE A 50 -5.10 0.51 -7.55
C ILE A 50 -6.56 0.69 -7.97
N ASN A 51 -6.83 1.31 -9.12
CA ASN A 51 -8.19 1.60 -9.57
C ASN A 51 -8.78 0.49 -10.42
N ASN A 52 -7.95 -0.38 -10.97
CA ASN A 52 -8.32 -1.38 -11.97
C ASN A 52 -9.36 -0.85 -12.98
N PRO A 53 -9.06 0.29 -13.66
CA PRO A 53 -10.00 0.94 -14.56
C PRO A 53 -10.48 -0.01 -15.66
N SER A 54 -11.69 0.22 -16.18
CA SER A 54 -12.21 -0.58 -17.29
C SER A 54 -11.26 -0.59 -18.48
N GLU A 55 -11.26 -1.67 -19.27
CA GLU A 55 -10.40 -1.79 -20.45
C GLU A 55 -10.58 -0.62 -21.44
N THR A 56 -11.79 -0.06 -21.51
CA THR A 56 -12.12 1.13 -22.30
C THR A 56 -11.42 2.38 -21.76
N ALA A 57 -11.49 2.64 -20.45
CA ALA A 57 -10.83 3.78 -19.82
C ALA A 57 -9.30 3.69 -19.93
N LEU A 58 -8.75 2.47 -19.83
CA LEU A 58 -7.33 2.19 -20.09
C LEU A 58 -6.92 2.55 -21.51
N SER A 59 -7.67 2.05 -22.49
CA SER A 59 -7.37 2.25 -23.91
C SER A 59 -7.44 3.74 -24.29
N VAL A 60 -8.45 4.46 -23.81
CA VAL A 60 -8.59 5.91 -24.02
C VAL A 60 -7.43 6.67 -23.36
N SER A 61 -7.05 6.30 -22.14
CA SER A 61 -5.94 6.93 -21.43
C SER A 61 -4.60 6.72 -22.15
N TYR A 62 -4.34 5.52 -22.66
CA TYR A 62 -3.15 5.24 -23.46
C TYR A 62 -3.14 5.99 -24.79
N ALA A 63 -4.27 6.06 -25.49
CA ALA A 63 -4.39 6.84 -26.72
C ALA A 63 -4.11 8.33 -26.46
N PHE A 64 -4.64 8.89 -25.37
CA PHE A 64 -4.39 10.27 -24.96
C PHE A 64 -2.90 10.51 -24.66
N ILE A 65 -2.25 9.63 -23.87
CA ILE A 65 -0.82 9.74 -23.56
C ILE A 65 0.02 9.68 -24.85
N LEU A 66 -0.34 8.81 -25.79
CA LEU A 66 0.36 8.68 -27.07
C LEU A 66 0.23 9.97 -27.90
N VAL A 67 -0.99 10.51 -28.03
CA VAL A 67 -1.22 11.78 -28.74
C VAL A 67 -0.47 12.92 -28.09
N LEU A 68 -0.53 13.03 -26.75
CA LEU A 68 0.19 14.05 -26.00
C LEU A 68 1.71 13.94 -26.22
N SER A 69 2.23 12.71 -26.24
CA SER A 69 3.66 12.44 -26.45
C SER A 69 4.11 12.79 -27.87
N LEU A 70 3.26 12.54 -28.89
CA LEU A 70 3.50 12.98 -30.27
C LEU A 70 3.49 14.51 -30.39
N LEU A 71 2.53 15.18 -29.74
CA LEU A 71 2.45 16.64 -29.70
C LEU A 71 3.68 17.25 -29.03
N LEU A 72 4.10 16.70 -27.88
CA LEU A 72 5.30 17.14 -27.18
C LEU A 72 6.55 16.95 -28.03
N SER A 73 6.65 15.80 -28.71
CA SER A 73 7.76 15.51 -29.62
C SER A 73 7.81 16.49 -30.80
N PHE A 74 6.66 16.81 -31.40
CA PHE A 74 6.58 17.78 -32.49
C PHE A 74 6.92 19.20 -32.02
N LEU A 75 6.44 19.59 -30.84
CA LEU A 75 6.79 20.86 -30.19
C LEU A 75 8.29 20.96 -29.95
N LEU A 76 8.89 19.91 -29.38
CA LEU A 76 10.34 19.85 -29.13
C LEU A 76 11.08 20.03 -30.44
N VAL A 77 10.81 19.24 -31.48
CA VAL A 77 11.48 19.33 -32.80
C VAL A 77 11.40 20.72 -33.43
N LYS A 78 10.33 21.48 -33.20
CA LYS A 78 10.16 22.84 -33.73
C LYS A 78 11.00 23.91 -33.02
N ILE A 79 11.56 23.63 -31.85
CA ILE A 79 12.41 24.58 -31.12
C ILE A 79 13.74 24.70 -31.85
N ARG A 80 13.85 25.71 -32.73
CA ARG A 80 15.03 25.93 -33.60
C ARG A 80 16.30 26.39 -32.87
N THR A 81 16.18 26.81 -31.61
CA THR A 81 17.26 27.43 -30.83
C THR A 81 17.52 26.68 -29.53
N TYR A 82 18.12 25.50 -29.64
CA TYR A 82 18.64 24.77 -28.49
C TYR A 82 19.97 25.39 -28.04
N LYS A 83 19.88 26.39 -27.16
CA LYS A 83 21.07 26.96 -26.51
C LYS A 83 21.56 26.01 -25.41
N LEU A 84 22.88 26.00 -25.19
CA LEU A 84 23.52 25.30 -24.07
C LEU A 84 22.80 25.57 -22.73
N THR A 85 22.41 26.83 -22.50
CA THR A 85 21.66 27.24 -21.30
C THR A 85 20.37 26.44 -21.10
N VAL A 86 19.59 26.22 -22.16
CA VAL A 86 18.32 25.46 -22.08
C VAL A 86 18.59 23.99 -21.82
N ALA A 87 19.65 23.41 -22.40
CA ALA A 87 20.04 22.03 -22.15
C ALA A 87 20.48 21.81 -20.69
N ILE A 88 21.27 22.74 -20.12
CA ILE A 88 21.67 22.69 -18.72
C ILE A 88 20.44 22.79 -17.80
N ILE A 89 19.53 23.74 -18.06
CA ILE A 89 18.29 23.89 -17.29
C ILE A 89 17.46 22.60 -17.35
N SER A 90 17.28 22.03 -18.55
CA SER A 90 16.50 20.81 -18.73
C SER A 90 17.09 19.61 -17.98
N LEU A 91 18.42 19.46 -18.03
CA LEU A 91 19.13 18.41 -17.30
C LEU A 91 19.01 18.60 -15.79
N SER A 92 19.18 19.83 -15.29
CA SER A 92 19.00 20.15 -13.87
C SER A 92 17.57 19.87 -13.41
N CYS A 93 16.56 20.26 -14.20
CA CYS A 93 15.17 19.94 -13.91
C CYS A 93 14.94 18.43 -13.84
N PHE A 94 15.49 17.66 -14.79
CA PHE A 94 15.41 16.20 -14.77
C PHE A 94 16.00 15.61 -13.48
N LEU A 95 17.20 16.03 -13.08
CA LEU A 95 17.84 15.57 -11.85
C LEU A 95 17.03 15.92 -10.60
N ILE A 96 16.57 17.16 -10.49
CA ILE A 96 15.75 17.62 -9.36
C ILE A 96 14.45 16.83 -9.27
N ILE A 97 13.76 16.63 -10.40
CA ILE A 97 12.47 15.91 -10.45
C ILE A 97 12.67 14.44 -10.10
N ILE A 98 13.74 13.79 -10.59
CA ILE A 98 14.05 12.40 -10.21
C ILE A 98 14.28 12.29 -8.71
N ILE A 99 15.18 13.12 -8.16
CA ILE A 99 15.51 13.09 -6.72
C ILE A 99 14.25 13.31 -5.90
N ALA A 100 13.46 14.34 -6.23
CA ALA A 100 12.19 14.61 -5.56
C ALA A 100 11.20 13.44 -5.69
N SER A 101 11.05 12.86 -6.88
CA SER A 101 10.12 11.74 -7.10
C SER A 101 10.49 10.50 -6.28
N GLN A 102 11.78 10.22 -6.11
CA GLN A 102 12.28 9.12 -5.29
C GLN A 102 12.16 9.43 -3.79
N SER A 103 12.55 10.64 -3.36
CA SER A 103 12.45 11.04 -1.95
C SER A 103 11.01 11.10 -1.43
N TYR A 104 10.05 11.45 -2.29
CA TYR A 104 8.63 11.59 -1.93
C TYR A 104 7.74 10.48 -2.50
N GLU A 105 8.31 9.36 -2.94
CA GLU A 105 7.57 8.29 -3.63
C GLU A 105 6.34 7.82 -2.83
N ASN A 106 6.51 7.52 -1.54
CA ASN A 106 5.44 7.06 -0.67
C ASN A 106 4.37 8.13 -0.46
N THR A 107 4.78 9.40 -0.29
CA THR A 107 3.86 10.53 -0.13
C THR A 107 3.00 10.70 -1.38
N ILE A 108 3.59 10.62 -2.57
CA ILE A 108 2.88 10.72 -3.84
C ILE A 108 1.89 9.55 -4.00
N LYS A 109 2.35 8.30 -3.76
CA LYS A 109 1.48 7.11 -3.82
C LYS A 109 0.32 7.15 -2.82
N ASN A 110 0.55 7.63 -1.61
CA ASN A 110 -0.51 7.82 -0.62
C ASN A 110 -1.54 8.86 -1.07
N LYS A 111 -1.08 10.02 -1.58
CA LYS A 111 -1.98 11.05 -2.14
C LYS A 111 -2.81 10.50 -3.29
N ILE A 112 -2.20 9.75 -4.21
CA ILE A 112 -2.91 9.11 -5.32
C ILE A 112 -4.00 8.18 -4.79
N ALA A 113 -3.69 7.31 -3.83
CA ALA A 113 -4.67 6.38 -3.25
C ALA A 113 -5.85 7.09 -2.56
N ILE A 114 -5.58 8.17 -1.84
CA ILE A 114 -6.61 8.98 -1.16
C ILE A 114 -7.52 9.64 -2.21
N HIS A 115 -6.94 10.31 -3.21
CA HIS A 115 -7.71 11.05 -4.22
C HIS A 115 -8.51 10.14 -5.16
N THR A 116 -8.07 8.90 -5.34
CA THR A 116 -8.76 7.92 -6.19
C THR A 116 -9.94 7.23 -5.51
N GLY A 117 -10.12 7.43 -4.20
CA GLY A 117 -11.18 6.77 -3.45
C GLY A 117 -10.89 5.30 -3.12
N TYR A 118 -9.60 4.89 -3.15
CA TYR A 118 -9.19 3.54 -2.74
C TYR A 118 -9.64 3.19 -1.31
N TYR A 119 -9.73 4.20 -0.45
CA TYR A 119 -10.22 4.06 0.91
C TYR A 119 -11.70 4.46 0.99
N SER A 120 -12.54 3.55 1.48
CA SER A 120 -13.91 3.89 1.86
C SER A 120 -13.91 4.90 3.01
N LYS A 121 -14.85 5.86 2.98
CA LYS A 121 -15.11 6.76 4.11
C LYS A 121 -15.83 6.05 5.27
N THR A 122 -16.39 4.87 5.03
CA THR A 122 -17.08 4.07 6.05
C THR A 122 -16.16 2.98 6.59
N ASN A 123 -16.01 2.92 7.91
CA ASN A 123 -15.32 1.81 8.57
C ASN A 123 -16.23 0.57 8.52
N PRO A 124 -15.87 -0.50 7.78
CA PRO A 124 -16.68 -1.71 7.64
C PRO A 124 -16.79 -2.50 8.95
N ILE A 125 -15.92 -2.22 9.93
CA ILE A 125 -15.85 -2.88 11.24
C ILE A 125 -16.67 -2.13 12.31
N LYS A 126 -17.27 -0.97 11.97
CA LYS A 126 -18.22 -0.27 12.86
C LYS A 126 -19.60 -0.92 12.76
N HIS A 127 -19.76 -2.10 13.34
CA HIS A 127 -21.10 -2.54 13.73
C HIS A 127 -21.50 -1.79 15.01
N ASN A 128 -22.70 -1.18 15.01
CA ASN A 128 -23.38 -0.73 16.23
C ASN A 128 -23.72 -1.99 17.04
N PHE A 129 -22.76 -2.48 17.81
CA PHE A 129 -23.02 -3.57 18.73
C PHE A 129 -23.88 -3.04 19.90
N ASN A 130 -25.20 -3.03 19.68
CA ASN A 130 -26.21 -2.97 20.75
C ASN A 130 -26.38 -4.32 21.47
N HIS A 131 -25.42 -5.24 21.32
CA HIS A 131 -25.35 -6.39 22.21
C HIS A 131 -24.77 -5.88 23.52
N SER A 132 -25.62 -5.85 24.56
CA SER A 132 -25.28 -5.66 25.96
C SER A 132 -23.81 -5.99 26.21
N GLU A 133 -23.02 -5.00 26.65
CA GLU A 133 -21.66 -5.16 27.14
C GLU A 133 -21.48 -6.59 27.65
N SER A 134 -20.74 -7.43 26.92
CA SER A 134 -20.44 -8.74 27.47
C SER A 134 -19.73 -8.45 28.78
N LYS A 135 -20.35 -8.79 29.91
CA LYS A 135 -19.87 -8.58 31.29
C LYS A 135 -18.49 -9.20 31.56
N ASN A 136 -17.86 -9.79 30.55
CA ASN A 136 -16.50 -10.27 30.61
C ASN A 136 -15.56 -9.09 30.79
N LYS A 137 -14.84 -9.13 31.92
CA LYS A 137 -13.72 -8.22 32.16
C LYS A 137 -12.73 -8.39 31.01
N ARG A 138 -12.39 -7.29 30.35
CA ARG A 138 -11.33 -7.24 29.35
C ARG A 138 -10.07 -6.70 30.00
N PHE A 139 -8.91 -7.21 29.63
CA PHE A 139 -7.64 -6.65 30.05
C PHE A 139 -7.04 -5.82 28.92
N GLN A 140 -6.29 -4.79 29.28
CA GLN A 140 -5.56 -3.96 28.32
C GLN A 140 -4.15 -4.50 28.20
N TYR A 141 -3.74 -4.84 26.98
CA TYR A 141 -2.36 -5.13 26.66
C TYR A 141 -1.73 -3.89 26.02
N ILE A 142 -0.66 -3.40 26.64
CA ILE A 142 0.09 -2.23 26.20
C ILE A 142 1.49 -2.71 25.84
N TYR A 143 1.91 -2.47 24.59
CA TYR A 143 3.26 -2.76 24.15
C TYR A 143 3.80 -1.60 23.33
N LYS A 144 4.86 -0.98 23.85
CA LYS A 144 5.47 0.24 23.29
C LYS A 144 4.38 1.28 22.98
N ASP A 145 4.12 1.50 21.70
CA ASP A 145 3.33 2.59 21.17
C ASP A 145 1.91 2.19 20.77
N TYR A 146 1.49 0.95 21.05
CA TYR A 146 0.09 0.56 20.83
C TYR A 146 -0.50 -0.13 22.05
N SER A 147 -1.83 -0.06 22.15
CA SER A 147 -2.58 -0.86 23.10
C SER A 147 -3.81 -1.48 22.45
N ILE A 148 -4.16 -2.66 22.94
CA ILE A 148 -5.33 -3.43 22.53
C ILE A 148 -6.08 -3.91 23.78
N SER A 149 -7.39 -4.04 23.67
CA SER A 149 -8.24 -4.63 24.69
C SER A 149 -8.60 -6.06 24.30
N LEU A 150 -8.30 -7.02 25.17
CA LEU A 150 -8.54 -8.45 24.95
C LEU A 150 -9.51 -9.00 26.00
N ASP A 151 -10.43 -9.87 25.58
CA ASP A 151 -11.22 -10.70 26.50
C ASP A 151 -10.32 -11.66 27.32
N ASN A 152 -10.75 -12.06 28.53
CA ASN A 152 -9.99 -12.98 29.40
C ASN A 152 -9.74 -14.36 28.79
N ASN A 153 -10.47 -14.76 27.75
CA ASN A 153 -10.21 -16.01 27.02
C ASN A 153 -8.95 -15.94 26.14
N TRP A 154 -8.38 -14.75 25.94
CA TRP A 154 -7.04 -14.59 25.37
C TRP A 154 -5.97 -14.82 26.43
N SER A 155 -5.09 -15.76 26.17
CA SER A 155 -3.92 -16.04 26.99
C SER A 155 -2.66 -15.54 26.28
N LYS A 156 -1.87 -14.71 26.97
CA LYS A 156 -0.57 -14.27 26.49
C LYS A 156 0.38 -15.48 26.44
N GLN A 157 1.08 -15.62 25.33
CA GLN A 157 2.14 -16.59 25.14
C GLN A 157 3.42 -15.87 24.73
N THR A 158 4.56 -16.47 25.06
CA THR A 158 5.90 -16.00 24.70
C THR A 158 6.63 -17.14 24.04
N ASP A 159 7.07 -16.98 22.79
CA ASP A 159 7.87 -18.02 22.13
C ASP A 159 9.34 -17.99 22.62
N LYS A 160 10.07 -19.11 22.45
CA LYS A 160 11.45 -19.30 22.95
C LYS A 160 12.55 -18.63 22.11
N GLY A 161 12.19 -17.80 21.13
CA GLY A 161 13.10 -16.92 20.37
C GLY A 161 13.13 -15.49 20.94
N PRO A 162 13.73 -14.49 20.25
CA PRO A 162 13.81 -13.12 20.75
C PRO A 162 12.41 -12.49 20.95
N MET A 163 11.82 -12.70 22.13
CA MET A 163 10.75 -11.95 22.79
C MET A 163 9.67 -11.33 21.88
N PHE A 164 8.77 -12.16 21.35
CA PHE A 164 7.52 -11.69 20.76
C PHE A 164 6.32 -12.26 21.51
N ASP A 165 5.45 -11.35 21.95
CA ASP A 165 4.19 -11.71 22.59
C ASP A 165 3.17 -12.06 21.50
N TYR A 166 2.53 -13.20 21.63
CA TYR A 166 1.34 -13.55 20.86
C TYR A 166 0.24 -13.99 21.81
N PHE A 167 -1.00 -14.02 21.34
CA PHE A 167 -2.15 -14.35 22.18
C PHE A 167 -2.90 -15.53 21.58
N GLN A 168 -3.21 -16.51 22.41
CA GLN A 168 -4.03 -17.64 22.03
C GLN A 168 -5.42 -17.51 22.62
N PHE A 169 -6.44 -17.62 21.78
CA PHE A 169 -7.83 -17.67 22.18
C PHE A 169 -8.29 -19.12 22.31
N LYS A 170 -8.84 -19.47 23.47
CA LYS A 170 -9.49 -20.75 23.68
C LYS A 170 -11.00 -20.60 23.76
N ALA A 171 -11.72 -21.46 23.05
CA ALA A 171 -13.16 -21.61 23.20
C ALA A 171 -13.52 -23.05 23.49
N ASN A 172 -14.37 -23.25 24.49
CA ASN A 172 -14.80 -24.58 24.92
C ASN A 172 -13.62 -25.53 25.22
N GLY A 173 -12.49 -24.99 25.69
CA GLY A 173 -11.27 -25.74 25.98
C GLY A 173 -10.35 -25.97 24.77
N GLU A 174 -10.79 -25.67 23.55
CA GLU A 174 -10.01 -25.88 22.32
C GLU A 174 -9.35 -24.60 21.82
N TYR A 175 -8.24 -24.76 21.10
CA TYR A 175 -7.49 -23.68 20.49
C TYR A 175 -8.19 -23.17 19.22
N ALA A 176 -8.85 -22.02 19.32
CA ALA A 176 -9.68 -21.49 18.24
C ALA A 176 -8.96 -20.45 17.37
N ALA A 177 -8.09 -19.62 17.96
CA ALA A 177 -7.38 -18.58 17.23
C ALA A 177 -6.07 -18.13 17.86
N GLU A 178 -5.21 -17.55 17.02
CA GLU A 178 -4.02 -16.80 17.41
C GLU A 178 -4.16 -15.34 17.03
N LEU A 179 -3.63 -14.45 17.85
CA LEU A 179 -3.37 -13.05 17.53
C LEU A 179 -1.87 -12.79 17.64
N ARG A 180 -1.29 -12.33 16.53
CA ARG A 180 0.11 -11.92 16.39
C ARG A 180 0.16 -10.42 16.10
N PRO A 181 0.33 -9.56 17.11
CA PRO A 181 0.59 -8.16 16.87
C PRO A 181 1.96 -7.99 16.19
N LYS A 182 2.00 -7.18 15.14
CA LYS A 182 3.22 -6.80 14.43
C LYS A 182 3.25 -5.28 14.36
N CYS A 183 4.34 -4.67 14.79
CA CYS A 183 4.53 -3.25 14.54
C CYS A 183 5.26 -3.05 13.23
N THR A 184 5.17 -1.84 12.70
CA THR A 184 5.77 -1.55 11.40
C THR A 184 6.64 -0.32 11.49
N ASN A 185 7.83 -0.43 10.90
CA ASN A 185 8.89 0.56 11.01
C ASN A 185 8.55 1.82 10.20
N LYS A 186 9.22 2.93 10.51
CA LYS A 186 9.21 4.15 9.69
C LYS A 186 9.72 3.79 8.28
N ASN A 187 9.13 4.39 7.24
CA ASN A 187 9.42 4.15 5.81
C ASN A 187 8.74 2.92 5.18
N ARG A 188 7.47 2.66 5.52
CA ARG A 188 6.71 1.65 4.78
C ARG A 188 6.32 2.12 3.36
N PRO A 189 6.24 1.20 2.40
CA PRO A 189 5.54 1.44 1.14
C PRO A 189 4.12 1.91 1.40
N ALA A 190 3.54 2.66 0.46
CA ALA A 190 2.12 3.01 0.51
C ALA A 190 1.24 1.75 0.72
N LEU A 191 0.21 1.88 1.55
CA LEU A 191 -0.63 0.74 1.97
C LEU A 191 -1.14 -0.11 0.79
N PRO A 192 -1.60 0.45 -0.35
CA PRO A 192 -2.05 -0.36 -1.49
C PRO A 192 -0.96 -1.29 -2.07
N VAL A 193 0.31 -0.88 -2.00
CA VAL A 193 1.45 -1.73 -2.42
C VAL A 193 1.56 -2.95 -1.52
N ILE A 194 1.42 -2.74 -0.21
CA ILE A 194 1.46 -3.81 0.81
C ILE A 194 0.30 -4.78 0.58
N ILE A 195 -0.91 -4.25 0.41
CA ILE A 195 -2.12 -5.04 0.17
C ILE A 195 -1.99 -5.86 -1.12
N LYS A 196 -1.53 -5.26 -2.22
CA LYS A 196 -1.32 -5.98 -3.48
C LYS A 196 -0.34 -7.14 -3.32
N SER A 197 0.76 -6.92 -2.60
CA SER A 197 1.75 -7.98 -2.31
C SER A 197 1.13 -9.13 -1.50
N ILE A 198 0.35 -8.80 -0.46
CA ILE A 198 -0.34 -9.81 0.36
C ILE A 198 -1.37 -10.58 -0.46
N ASN A 199 -2.20 -9.89 -1.25
CA ASN A 199 -3.24 -10.54 -2.06
C ASN A 199 -2.64 -11.46 -3.11
N ASN A 200 -1.54 -11.06 -3.76
CA ASN A 200 -0.80 -11.92 -4.69
C ASN A 200 -0.29 -13.19 -3.99
N TYR A 201 0.26 -13.05 -2.79
CA TYR A 201 0.71 -14.20 -2.01
C TYR A 201 -0.44 -15.16 -1.63
N ILE A 202 -1.59 -14.61 -1.22
CA ILE A 202 -2.80 -15.39 -0.91
C ILE A 202 -3.26 -16.16 -2.17
N GLN A 203 -3.26 -15.51 -3.33
CA GLN A 203 -3.61 -16.14 -4.60
C GLN A 203 -2.64 -17.27 -4.99
N ILE A 204 -1.32 -17.09 -4.80
CA ILE A 204 -0.33 -18.15 -5.03
C ILE A 204 -0.59 -19.38 -4.15
N LYS A 205 -1.16 -19.18 -2.94
CA LYS A 205 -1.60 -20.25 -2.06
C LYS A 205 -2.97 -20.85 -2.41
N ASN A 206 -3.52 -20.53 -3.58
CA ASN A 206 -4.84 -20.95 -4.03
C ASN A 206 -5.97 -20.55 -3.06
N MET A 207 -5.79 -19.45 -2.34
CA MET A 207 -6.80 -18.88 -1.44
C MET A 207 -7.43 -17.64 -2.08
N LYS A 208 -8.66 -17.34 -1.68
CA LYS A 208 -9.33 -16.09 -2.05
C LYS A 208 -8.99 -15.00 -1.02
N ALA A 209 -8.64 -13.82 -1.51
CA ALA A 209 -8.48 -12.63 -0.69
C ALA A 209 -9.75 -11.77 -0.74
N ASP A 210 -10.30 -11.42 0.42
CA ASP A 210 -11.34 -10.39 0.56
C ASP A 210 -10.74 -9.20 1.31
N THR A 211 -10.65 -8.05 0.66
CA THR A 211 -9.97 -6.87 1.19
C THR A 211 -10.91 -5.68 1.25
N VAL A 212 -10.99 -5.05 2.42
CA VAL A 212 -11.71 -3.79 2.58
C VAL A 212 -10.80 -2.74 3.22
N CYS A 213 -10.60 -1.64 2.50
CA CYS A 213 -9.77 -0.52 2.94
C CYS A 213 -10.63 0.70 3.26
N TYR A 214 -10.31 1.40 4.34
CA TYR A 214 -11.10 2.51 4.86
C TYR A 214 -10.25 3.55 5.57
N GLN A 215 -10.78 4.76 5.67
CA GLN A 215 -10.22 5.84 6.47
C GLN A 215 -10.72 5.71 7.91
N LYS A 216 -9.80 5.52 8.87
CA LYS A 216 -10.13 5.45 10.31
C LYS A 216 -10.19 6.85 10.93
N ASP A 217 -9.28 7.73 10.51
CA ASP A 217 -9.14 9.11 10.96
C ASP A 217 -8.58 9.98 9.80
N GLU A 218 -8.41 11.29 9.99
CA GLU A 218 -7.93 12.23 8.95
C GLU A 218 -6.61 11.76 8.30
N THR A 219 -5.66 11.28 9.11
CA THR A 219 -4.34 10.83 8.64
C THR A 219 -4.16 9.32 8.69
N VAL A 220 -5.10 8.58 9.30
CA VAL A 220 -4.98 7.14 9.57
C VAL A 220 -5.88 6.33 8.64
N TYR A 221 -5.24 5.48 7.85
CA TYR A 221 -5.90 4.57 6.91
C TYR A 221 -5.69 3.13 7.34
N ALA A 222 -6.67 2.27 7.10
CA ALA A 222 -6.60 0.88 7.47
C ALA A 222 -7.18 -0.03 6.38
N CYS A 223 -6.73 -1.27 6.35
CA CYS A 223 -7.27 -2.32 5.51
C CYS A 223 -7.44 -3.60 6.34
N VAL A 224 -8.57 -4.27 6.14
CA VAL A 224 -8.79 -5.65 6.58
C VAL A 224 -8.62 -6.55 5.38
N ILE A 225 -7.78 -7.57 5.51
CA ILE A 225 -7.60 -8.62 4.50
C ILE A 225 -7.99 -9.95 5.13
N LYS A 226 -8.97 -10.63 4.55
CA LYS A 226 -9.39 -11.99 4.93
C LYS A 226 -8.84 -12.97 3.90
N SER A 227 -8.10 -13.97 4.36
CA SER A 227 -7.70 -15.13 3.55
C SER A 227 -8.73 -16.22 3.72
N ILE A 228 -9.35 -16.64 2.62
CA ILE A 228 -10.45 -17.60 2.57
C ILE A 228 -9.96 -18.82 1.78
N ASP A 229 -10.13 -20.01 2.35
CA ASP A 229 -9.74 -21.27 1.70
C ASP A 229 -10.76 -21.74 0.64
N SER A 230 -10.52 -22.91 0.06
CA SER A 230 -11.40 -23.54 -0.93
C SER A 230 -12.80 -23.85 -0.41
N ASP A 231 -12.91 -24.09 0.90
CA ASP A 231 -14.17 -24.44 1.58
C ASP A 231 -14.93 -23.19 2.04
N ASN A 232 -14.52 -22.02 1.55
CA ASN A 232 -15.06 -20.71 1.90
C ASN A 232 -14.94 -20.38 3.39
N GLN A 233 -13.96 -20.96 4.07
CA GLN A 233 -13.61 -20.71 5.46
C GLN A 233 -12.51 -19.64 5.55
N ILE A 234 -12.74 -18.64 6.38
CA ILE A 234 -11.71 -17.67 6.76
C ILE A 234 -10.62 -18.42 7.55
N LYS A 235 -9.37 -18.33 7.13
CA LYS A 235 -8.22 -18.92 7.85
C LYS A 235 -7.35 -17.88 8.51
N ARG A 236 -7.38 -16.65 7.98
CA ARG A 236 -6.53 -15.57 8.47
C ARG A 236 -7.20 -14.22 8.25
N ILE A 237 -7.09 -13.34 9.22
CA ILE A 237 -7.53 -11.95 9.13
C ILE A 237 -6.34 -11.07 9.45
N ARG A 238 -5.95 -10.21 8.53
CA ARG A 238 -4.91 -9.19 8.76
C ARG A 238 -5.57 -7.83 8.77
N TRP A 239 -5.41 -7.10 9.87
CA TRP A 239 -5.75 -5.70 9.94
C TRP A 239 -4.46 -4.90 9.91
N ILE A 240 -4.28 -4.07 8.89
CA ILE A 240 -3.10 -3.23 8.71
C ILE A 240 -3.55 -1.79 8.73
N ASN A 241 -2.91 -0.96 9.54
CA ASN A 241 -3.12 0.48 9.51
C ASN A 241 -1.81 1.25 9.26
N LEU A 242 -1.96 2.45 8.72
CA LEU A 242 -0.88 3.36 8.40
C LEU A 242 -1.34 4.78 8.71
N ASP A 243 -0.56 5.49 9.51
CA ASP A 243 -0.65 6.94 9.67
C ASP A 243 0.24 7.62 8.63
N THR A 244 -0.39 8.37 7.74
CA THR A 244 0.29 9.08 6.65
C THR A 244 1.15 10.24 7.12
N LEU A 245 0.92 10.78 8.33
CA LEU A 245 1.70 11.89 8.87
C LEU A 245 3.02 11.39 9.47
N SER A 246 2.94 10.40 10.36
CA SER A 246 4.12 9.81 11.01
C SER A 246 4.82 8.72 10.18
N ASN A 247 4.15 8.24 9.11
CA ASN A 247 4.57 7.08 8.32
C ASN A 247 4.81 5.82 9.18
N THR A 248 4.04 5.70 10.26
CA THR A 248 4.04 4.53 11.16
C THR A 248 2.80 3.69 10.91
N GLY A 249 2.89 2.41 11.19
CA GLY A 249 1.75 1.51 11.03
C GLY A 249 1.79 0.35 12.01
N THR A 250 0.66 -0.30 12.16
CA THR A 250 0.50 -1.51 12.96
C THR A 250 -0.21 -2.56 12.11
N GLU A 251 0.16 -3.82 12.31
CA GLU A 251 -0.51 -4.96 11.74
C GLU A 251 -0.97 -5.87 12.88
N LEU A 252 -2.25 -6.20 12.92
CA LEU A 252 -2.77 -7.28 13.75
C LEU A 252 -3.07 -8.46 12.83
N ASP A 253 -2.47 -9.60 13.14
CA ASP A 253 -2.56 -10.79 12.32
C ASP A 253 -3.22 -11.91 13.12
N PHE A 254 -4.43 -12.27 12.72
CA PHE A 254 -5.24 -13.29 13.36
C PHE A 254 -5.23 -14.56 12.53
N ILE A 255 -4.90 -15.69 13.15
CA ILE A 255 -4.94 -17.02 12.53
C ILE A 255 -6.10 -17.79 13.15
N LEU A 256 -6.99 -18.32 12.32
CA LEU A 256 -8.20 -18.99 12.76
C LEU A 256 -8.12 -20.48 12.44
N ASN A 257 -8.35 -21.32 13.45
CA ASN A 257 -8.56 -22.75 13.27
C ASN A 257 -10.05 -23.08 13.10
N ASN A 258 -10.92 -22.22 13.63
CA ASN A 258 -12.37 -22.38 13.59
C ASN A 258 -13.06 -21.04 13.29
N ASN A 259 -14.13 -21.04 12.50
CA ASN A 259 -14.89 -19.85 12.08
C ASN A 259 -16.17 -19.65 12.87
N GLN A 260 -16.07 -19.74 14.19
CA GLN A 260 -17.23 -19.47 15.04
C GLN A 260 -17.58 -17.99 15.00
N VAL A 261 -18.87 -17.67 14.87
CA VAL A 261 -19.37 -16.29 14.73
C VAL A 261 -18.88 -15.38 15.87
N TYR A 262 -18.88 -15.89 17.10
CA TYR A 262 -18.43 -15.11 18.26
C TYR A 262 -16.94 -14.71 18.15
N LEU A 263 -16.10 -15.55 17.52
CA LEU A 263 -14.66 -15.28 17.39
C LEU A 263 -14.43 -14.12 16.41
N LEU A 264 -15.16 -14.10 15.29
CA LEU A 264 -15.12 -12.98 14.35
C LEU A 264 -15.56 -11.68 15.04
N THR A 265 -16.62 -11.73 15.85
CA THR A 265 -17.04 -10.57 16.66
C THR A 265 -15.96 -10.14 17.66
N GLU A 266 -15.26 -11.07 18.31
CA GLU A 266 -14.18 -10.72 19.23
C GLU A 266 -13.00 -10.08 18.48
N ILE A 267 -12.60 -10.62 17.32
CA ILE A 267 -11.56 -10.02 16.47
C ILE A 267 -11.92 -8.58 16.10
N GLU A 268 -13.17 -8.32 15.69
CA GLU A 268 -13.64 -6.97 15.39
C GLU A 268 -13.55 -6.03 16.61
N ARG A 269 -13.89 -6.50 17.81
CA ARG A 269 -13.73 -5.74 19.06
C ARG A 269 -12.27 -5.43 19.35
N VAL A 270 -11.38 -6.41 19.17
CA VAL A 270 -9.93 -6.20 19.33
C VAL A 270 -9.45 -5.11 18.37
N ILE A 271 -9.80 -5.21 17.08
CA ILE A 271 -9.41 -4.22 16.06
C ILE A 271 -9.95 -2.82 16.40
N ASN A 272 -11.21 -2.72 16.82
CA ASN A 272 -11.81 -1.44 17.22
C ASN A 272 -11.21 -0.86 18.49
N SER A 273 -10.63 -1.69 19.37
CA SER A 273 -9.96 -1.25 20.59
C SER A 273 -8.52 -0.74 20.38
N VAL A 274 -7.97 -0.87 19.18
CA VAL A 274 -6.59 -0.47 18.89
C VAL A 274 -6.42 1.04 19.06
N THR A 275 -5.58 1.41 20.01
CA THR A 275 -5.08 2.78 20.18
C THR A 275 -3.59 2.82 19.86
N ILE A 276 -3.15 3.81 19.10
CA ILE A 276 -1.73 4.03 18.78
C ILE A 276 -1.32 5.36 19.37
N LYS A 277 -0.25 5.36 20.16
CA LYS A 277 0.43 6.55 20.65
C LYS A 277 1.58 6.88 19.70
N ALA A 278 1.80 8.15 19.41
CA ALA A 278 2.98 8.56 18.65
C ALA A 278 4.23 8.37 19.54
N GLY A 279 4.95 7.27 19.34
CA GLY A 279 6.24 7.05 20.00
C GLY A 279 7.42 7.35 19.10
N ASN A 280 8.52 7.80 19.72
CA ASN A 280 9.75 8.15 19.02
C ASN A 280 10.65 6.93 18.72
N GLN A 281 10.34 5.75 19.26
CA GLN A 281 11.23 4.59 19.18
C GLN A 281 10.93 3.74 17.95
N ASP A 282 11.96 3.48 17.15
CA ASP A 282 11.87 2.56 16.02
C ASP A 282 11.53 1.17 16.54
N MET A 283 10.35 0.69 16.18
CA MET A 283 9.91 -0.64 16.59
C MET A 283 10.69 -1.68 15.78
N ASN A 284 11.71 -2.28 16.38
CA ASN A 284 12.31 -3.52 15.86
C ASN A 284 11.21 -4.58 15.74
N CYS A 285 10.76 -4.86 14.53
CA CYS A 285 9.69 -5.80 14.24
C CYS A 285 10.01 -6.63 13.01
N LEU A 286 9.53 -7.88 13.02
CA LEU A 286 9.76 -8.85 11.96
C LEU A 286 9.32 -8.34 10.59
N ALA A 287 10.10 -8.74 9.58
CA ALA A 287 9.67 -8.75 8.20
C ALA A 287 8.35 -9.53 8.05
N LEU A 288 7.54 -9.14 7.07
CA LEU A 288 6.22 -9.66 6.72
C LEU A 288 6.14 -11.18 6.44
N THR A 289 7.23 -11.93 6.59
CA THR A 289 7.39 -13.24 5.92
C THR A 289 7.71 -14.45 6.80
N GLU A 290 8.16 -14.34 8.05
CA GLU A 290 8.76 -15.52 8.71
C GLU A 290 8.27 -15.75 10.14
N TRP A 291 7.07 -16.29 10.25
CA TRP A 291 6.70 -17.19 11.36
C TRP A 291 5.94 -18.36 10.72
N LEU A 292 6.73 -19.32 10.22
CA LEU A 292 6.43 -20.73 9.89
C LEU A 292 5.06 -21.00 9.26
#